data_AF-G2E8I9-F1
#
_entry.id   AF-G2E8I9-F1
#
_cell.length_a   1.000
_cell.length_b   1.000
_cell.length_c   1.000
_cell.angle_alpha   90.00
_cell.angle_beta   90.00
_cell.angle_gamma   90.00
#
_symmetry.space_group_name_H-M   'P 1'
#
loop_
_entity.id
_entity.type
_entity.pdbx_description
1 polymer ?
#
loop_
_entity_poly.entity_id
_entity_poly.type
_entity_poly.pdbx_seq_one_letter_code
_entity_poly.pdbx_strand_id
1 'polypeptide(L)'
;MKKMSFGKIKKAILFVSFLVFISCEVFANSSNEPLVNQDFELGATSAWAINSWSESIASMQVGAPGKDNSKFSLKIAISENPSSSVFKHVVQLQAGHIYQVSAWVKADKETKVSMKLQKDVASYNTWGQQTITATSNWKQIVFVGSPKDGDPSRIIFFLSDINVSVYVDNVSLIDYTNNTTFNKKIVPKTLFCMHSNKGHILDLWPAISKADVGMIRLMDSGVNWPYIEAQKGVFTWARMQMYVDRIKKYIPDSKIMYTFSDVPGWANGNKGGGYAPLDMGDWKNFVTRLVDKYGDVIDYYEMWNEFDYSLFWAESSEKMLEMHKIAYEIIRKKDPTAKILLPNITIFGLPRLEEYLALGGGDYADIAAIHFYPEINKIEESLMFAHSVRNLLESYGHSDMPILNTEGSPVTDGQALTSKQERSSVARYTLMTWVAGMDAACWYFWENIQENKRIVFAGDEGTWASLNDSAIAYKQLSDWLIGTNVTDFVVDRDSQTYQIKVEKDGKYLGWIVWASQSVDYSPLEDWKIKVIDLLDGSTKNYTGGKISLDIEPVFLRQGDLIEKPVLRMSP
;
A
#
# COMPACT_ATOMS: atom_id res chain seq x y z
N MET A 1 -57.73 -72.52 4.86
CA MET A 1 -57.16 -73.43 3.82
C MET A 1 -57.51 -72.83 2.47
N LYS A 2 -56.65 -72.65 1.46
CA LYS A 2 -55.21 -72.86 1.27
C LYS A 2 -54.85 -71.84 0.19
N LYS A 3 -53.85 -70.98 0.44
CA LYS A 3 -53.17 -70.23 -0.64
C LYS A 3 -52.50 -71.27 -1.54
N MET A 4 -52.73 -71.16 -2.85
CA MET A 4 -52.09 -72.03 -3.84
C MET A 4 -51.20 -71.21 -4.76
N SER A 5 -50.09 -71.85 -5.07
CA SER A 5 -48.88 -71.33 -5.66
C SER A 5 -48.91 -71.34 -7.19
N PHE A 6 -48.22 -70.37 -7.76
CA PHE A 6 -47.46 -70.35 -9.02
C PHE A 6 -48.12 -70.76 -10.36
N GLY A 7 -48.16 -69.78 -11.26
CA GLY A 7 -48.01 -69.96 -12.70
C GLY A 7 -47.14 -68.83 -13.27
N LYS A 8 -46.03 -69.19 -13.92
CA LYS A 8 -45.12 -68.28 -14.66
C LYS A 8 -45.84 -67.67 -15.87
N ILE A 9 -45.45 -66.46 -16.30
CA ILE A 9 -45.08 -66.11 -17.69
C ILE A 9 -44.58 -64.64 -17.77
N LYS A 10 -43.52 -64.47 -18.57
CA LYS A 10 -42.73 -63.27 -18.88
C LYS A 10 -43.55 -62.05 -19.36
N LYS A 11 -43.09 -60.83 -19.03
CA LYS A 11 -43.04 -59.69 -19.98
C LYS A 11 -42.16 -58.52 -19.49
N ALA A 12 -41.30 -58.08 -20.40
CA ALA A 12 -40.71 -56.75 -20.64
C ALA A 12 -40.37 -55.84 -19.44
N ILE A 13 -39.08 -55.58 -19.32
CA ILE A 13 -38.47 -54.53 -18.50
C ILE A 13 -38.74 -53.16 -19.16
N LEU A 14 -39.43 -52.27 -18.46
CA LEU A 14 -39.41 -50.83 -18.71
C LEU A 14 -38.86 -50.18 -17.43
N PHE A 15 -37.59 -49.74 -17.45
CA PHE A 15 -37.00 -48.96 -16.37
C PHE A 15 -37.44 -47.50 -16.54
N VAL A 16 -38.27 -47.00 -15.62
CA VAL A 16 -38.49 -45.57 -15.43
C VAL A 16 -37.54 -45.14 -14.32
N SER A 17 -36.42 -44.52 -14.70
CA SER A 17 -35.51 -43.88 -13.75
C SER A 17 -36.05 -42.51 -13.37
N PHE A 18 -36.52 -42.37 -12.13
CA PHE A 18 -36.72 -41.07 -11.49
C PHE A 18 -35.35 -40.56 -11.04
N LEU A 19 -34.78 -39.60 -11.78
CA LEU A 19 -33.62 -38.82 -11.34
C LEU A 19 -34.13 -37.71 -10.42
N VAL A 20 -33.88 -37.88 -9.11
CA VAL A 20 -33.92 -36.78 -8.15
C VAL A 20 -32.62 -36.01 -8.32
N PHE A 21 -32.70 -34.82 -8.92
CA PHE A 21 -31.60 -33.87 -8.93
C PHE A 21 -31.42 -33.33 -7.51
N ILE A 22 -30.40 -33.83 -6.81
CA ILE A 22 -29.82 -33.13 -5.67
C ILE A 22 -28.89 -32.08 -6.29
N SER A 23 -29.33 -30.83 -6.33
CA SER A 23 -28.47 -29.68 -6.62
C SER A 23 -27.47 -29.54 -5.48
N CYS A 24 -26.30 -30.12 -5.68
CA CYS A 24 -25.12 -29.76 -4.91
C CYS A 24 -24.67 -28.39 -5.45
N GLU A 25 -25.23 -27.31 -4.90
CA GLU A 25 -24.70 -25.97 -5.11
C GLU A 25 -23.38 -25.88 -4.34
N VAL A 26 -22.29 -26.21 -5.05
CA VAL A 26 -20.99 -25.68 -4.73
C VAL A 26 -21.09 -24.19 -4.98
N PHE A 27 -21.01 -23.37 -3.92
CA PHE A 27 -20.82 -21.93 -4.05
C PHE A 27 -19.47 -21.66 -4.73
N ALA A 28 -19.46 -21.67 -6.06
CA ALA A 28 -18.38 -21.14 -6.87
C ALA A 28 -18.57 -19.62 -6.97
N ASN A 29 -18.15 -18.88 -5.94
CA ASN A 29 -18.15 -17.42 -5.97
C ASN A 29 -16.81 -16.90 -6.52
N SER A 30 -16.70 -16.85 -7.85
CA SER A 30 -15.84 -15.91 -8.59
C SER A 30 -16.17 -16.04 -10.08
N SER A 31 -16.79 -15.03 -10.68
CA SER A 31 -16.79 -14.91 -12.14
C SER A 31 -15.36 -14.60 -12.59
N ASN A 32 -14.57 -15.62 -12.92
CA ASN A 32 -13.24 -15.49 -13.53
C ASN A 32 -13.31 -15.07 -15.03
N GLU A 33 -14.47 -14.58 -15.48
CA GLU A 33 -14.61 -14.08 -16.84
C GLU A 33 -13.83 -12.77 -16.97
N PRO A 34 -12.96 -12.65 -17.98
CA PRO A 34 -12.18 -11.44 -18.18
C PRO A 34 -13.08 -10.25 -18.57
N LEU A 35 -12.86 -9.11 -17.90
CA LEU A 35 -13.49 -7.83 -18.22
C LEU A 35 -13.05 -7.31 -19.59
N VAL A 36 -11.82 -7.66 -19.99
CA VAL A 36 -11.29 -7.43 -21.34
C VAL A 36 -10.67 -8.73 -21.82
N ASN A 37 -11.04 -9.19 -23.02
CA ASN A 37 -10.41 -10.29 -23.72
C ASN A 37 -10.35 -9.94 -25.22
N GLN A 38 -9.19 -9.49 -25.69
CA GLN A 38 -8.99 -9.04 -27.07
C GLN A 38 -7.86 -9.85 -27.73
N ASP A 39 -8.26 -10.85 -28.53
CA ASP A 39 -7.38 -11.69 -29.37
C ASP A 39 -7.26 -11.17 -30.81
N PHE A 40 -8.06 -10.16 -31.18
CA PHE A 40 -8.11 -9.53 -32.50
C PHE A 40 -8.51 -10.44 -33.67
N GLU A 41 -8.99 -11.66 -33.41
CA GLU A 41 -9.27 -12.66 -34.46
C GLU A 41 -10.46 -12.28 -35.36
N LEU A 42 -11.32 -11.37 -34.89
CA LEU A 42 -12.39 -10.76 -35.68
C LEU A 42 -11.91 -9.67 -36.64
N GLY A 43 -10.61 -9.34 -36.66
CA GLY A 43 -10.03 -8.35 -37.57
C GLY A 43 -10.41 -6.90 -37.27
N ALA A 44 -10.89 -6.61 -36.06
CA ALA A 44 -11.48 -5.32 -35.70
C ALA A 44 -10.69 -4.59 -34.60
N THR A 45 -10.64 -3.26 -34.69
CA THR A 45 -10.11 -2.35 -33.65
C THR A 45 -11.21 -1.63 -32.88
N SER A 46 -12.48 -2.06 -32.97
CA SER A 46 -13.63 -1.26 -32.49
C SER A 46 -13.56 -0.87 -31.01
N ALA A 47 -12.84 -1.64 -30.21
CA ALA A 47 -12.64 -1.38 -28.80
C ALA A 47 -11.41 -0.50 -28.48
N TRP A 48 -10.57 -0.19 -29.47
CA TRP A 48 -9.31 0.54 -29.33
C TRP A 48 -9.36 1.89 -30.08
N ALA A 49 -8.72 2.90 -29.50
CA ALA A 49 -8.61 4.23 -30.09
C ALA A 49 -7.19 4.76 -30.01
N ILE A 50 -6.82 5.59 -30.99
CA ILE A 50 -5.62 6.43 -30.93
C ILE A 50 -6.03 7.75 -30.29
N ASN A 51 -5.27 8.19 -29.29
CA ASN A 51 -5.37 9.54 -28.75
C ASN A 51 -4.03 10.24 -28.94
N SER A 52 -4.01 11.29 -29.78
CA SER A 52 -2.82 12.04 -30.15
C SER A 52 -3.00 13.53 -29.86
N TRP A 53 -1.91 14.19 -29.45
CA TRP A 53 -1.84 15.63 -29.26
C TRP A 53 -0.51 16.17 -29.81
N SER A 54 -0.32 17.49 -29.79
CA SER A 54 0.91 18.15 -30.25
C SER A 54 1.40 17.65 -31.62
N GLU A 55 0.47 17.55 -32.57
CA GLU A 55 0.73 17.13 -33.97
C GLU A 55 1.34 15.72 -34.13
N SER A 56 1.23 14.86 -33.12
CA SER A 56 1.72 13.47 -33.21
C SER A 56 0.98 12.65 -34.26
N ILE A 57 1.73 11.87 -35.04
CA ILE A 57 1.20 11.00 -36.10
C ILE A 57 1.36 9.54 -35.67
N ALA A 58 0.24 8.88 -35.41
CA ALA A 58 0.18 7.48 -34.98
C ALA A 58 -0.76 6.66 -35.86
N SER A 59 -0.49 5.36 -35.96
CA SER A 59 -1.26 4.42 -36.77
C SER A 59 -1.58 3.15 -35.99
N MET A 60 -2.74 2.56 -36.26
CA MET A 60 -3.24 1.34 -35.63
C MET A 60 -4.01 0.52 -36.66
N GLN A 61 -3.67 -0.75 -36.81
CA GLN A 61 -4.33 -1.66 -37.75
C GLN A 61 -4.28 -3.11 -37.24
N VAL A 62 -5.33 -3.88 -37.51
CA VAL A 62 -5.34 -5.33 -37.28
C VAL A 62 -5.05 -6.04 -38.59
N GLY A 63 -4.19 -7.05 -38.58
CA GLY A 63 -3.91 -7.83 -39.79
C GLY A 63 -2.58 -8.59 -39.84
N ALA A 64 -1.74 -8.47 -38.81
CA ALA A 64 -0.46 -9.19 -38.75
C ALA A 64 -0.60 -10.52 -37.98
N PRO A 65 0.20 -11.56 -38.28
CA PRO A 65 0.16 -12.81 -37.54
C PRO A 65 0.39 -12.59 -36.04
N GLY A 66 -0.49 -13.14 -35.21
CA GLY A 66 -0.45 -12.96 -33.78
C GLY A 66 0.41 -14.01 -33.05
N LYS A 67 0.19 -14.13 -31.75
CA LYS A 67 0.87 -15.06 -30.85
C LYS A 67 0.31 -16.48 -31.05
N ASP A 68 1.17 -17.49 -30.93
CA ASP A 68 0.79 -18.91 -31.06
C ASP A 68 0.14 -19.28 -32.40
N ASN A 69 0.52 -18.56 -33.47
CA ASN A 69 -0.02 -18.69 -34.82
C ASN A 69 -1.51 -18.30 -34.93
N SER A 70 -2.01 -17.45 -34.03
CA SER A 70 -3.29 -16.76 -34.21
C SER A 70 -3.26 -15.93 -35.50
N LYS A 71 -4.44 -15.71 -36.08
CA LYS A 71 -4.56 -15.11 -37.40
C LYS A 71 -4.16 -13.64 -37.38
N PHE A 72 -4.51 -12.94 -36.32
CA PHE A 72 -4.41 -11.50 -36.25
C PHE A 72 -3.80 -11.01 -34.93
N SER A 73 -3.20 -9.82 -35.01
CA SER A 73 -2.71 -9.02 -33.91
C SER A 73 -2.89 -7.56 -34.26
N LEU A 74 -2.90 -6.72 -33.23
CA LEU A 74 -2.95 -5.28 -33.36
C LEU A 74 -1.54 -4.73 -33.63
N LYS A 75 -1.33 -4.12 -34.80
CA LYS A 75 -0.11 -3.38 -35.13
C LYS A 75 -0.30 -1.90 -34.81
N ILE A 76 0.58 -1.36 -33.97
CA ILE A 76 0.62 0.05 -33.57
C ILE A 76 1.99 0.65 -33.90
N ALA A 77 2.03 1.93 -34.31
CA ALA A 77 3.27 2.65 -34.58
C ALA A 77 3.05 4.17 -34.46
N ILE A 78 4.13 4.89 -34.12
CA ILE A 78 4.17 6.36 -34.13
C ILE A 78 5.26 6.79 -35.12
N SER A 79 5.01 7.80 -35.95
CA SER A 79 6.01 8.34 -36.89
C SER A 79 6.57 9.70 -36.46
N GLU A 80 5.84 10.45 -35.62
CA GLU A 80 6.24 11.78 -35.13
C GLU A 80 5.82 11.95 -33.67
N ASN A 81 6.64 12.63 -32.85
CA ASN A 81 6.35 12.99 -31.44
C ASN A 81 5.83 11.83 -30.57
N PRO A 82 6.65 10.77 -30.31
CA PRO A 82 6.20 9.53 -29.66
C PRO A 82 5.67 9.71 -28.23
N SER A 83 6.09 10.77 -27.54
CA SER A 83 5.56 11.14 -26.22
C SER A 83 4.12 11.66 -26.24
N SER A 84 3.57 11.93 -27.42
CA SER A 84 2.31 12.66 -27.60
C SER A 84 1.20 11.83 -28.26
N SER A 85 1.32 10.50 -28.22
CA SER A 85 0.27 9.57 -28.62
C SER A 85 0.17 8.37 -27.70
N VAL A 86 -1.07 7.90 -27.50
CA VAL A 86 -1.37 6.63 -26.83
C VAL A 86 -2.38 5.81 -27.61
N PHE A 87 -2.30 4.50 -27.45
CA PHE A 87 -3.28 3.54 -27.95
C PHE A 87 -4.09 3.06 -26.74
N LYS A 88 -5.40 3.34 -26.71
CA LYS A 88 -6.22 3.15 -25.51
C LYS A 88 -7.41 2.24 -25.73
N HIS A 89 -7.75 1.50 -24.68
CA HIS A 89 -9.00 0.75 -24.52
C HIS A 89 -9.64 1.15 -23.20
N VAL A 90 -10.82 1.77 -23.25
CA VAL A 90 -11.53 2.30 -22.07
C VAL A 90 -12.27 1.17 -21.35
N VAL A 91 -12.18 1.16 -20.03
CA VAL A 91 -12.75 0.14 -19.14
C VAL A 91 -13.40 0.79 -17.93
N GLN A 92 -14.41 0.13 -17.36
CA GLN A 92 -15.02 0.53 -16.10
C GLN A 92 -14.49 -0.36 -14.99
N LEU A 93 -13.93 0.24 -13.95
CA LEU A 93 -13.35 -0.46 -12.80
C LEU A 93 -14.01 0.00 -11.50
N GLN A 94 -13.81 -0.79 -10.43
CA GLN A 94 -14.32 -0.52 -9.09
C GLN A 94 -13.15 -0.20 -8.15
N ALA A 95 -13.32 0.80 -7.28
CA ALA A 95 -12.39 1.10 -6.20
C ALA A 95 -12.33 -0.07 -5.20
N GLY A 96 -11.18 -0.29 -4.55
CA GLY A 96 -11.01 -1.41 -3.61
C GLY A 96 -10.91 -2.80 -4.27
N HIS A 97 -10.68 -2.83 -5.58
CA HIS A 97 -10.35 -4.02 -6.34
C HIS A 97 -8.91 -3.95 -6.85
N ILE A 98 -8.35 -5.11 -7.16
CA ILE A 98 -7.03 -5.27 -7.76
C ILE A 98 -7.25 -5.95 -9.09
N TYR A 99 -6.79 -5.34 -10.17
CA TYR A 99 -6.95 -5.86 -11.52
C TYR A 99 -5.60 -6.31 -12.06
N GLN A 100 -5.53 -7.52 -12.59
CA GLN A 100 -4.38 -7.97 -13.36
C GLN A 100 -4.62 -7.65 -14.83
N VAL A 101 -3.63 -7.02 -15.45
CA VAL A 101 -3.64 -6.69 -16.88
C VAL A 101 -2.48 -7.42 -17.54
N SER A 102 -2.74 -8.03 -18.69
CA SER A 102 -1.68 -8.64 -19.48
C SER A 102 -1.87 -8.43 -20.98
N ALA A 103 -0.77 -8.47 -21.72
CA ALA A 103 -0.74 -8.48 -23.17
C ALA A 103 0.55 -9.12 -23.68
N TRP A 104 0.47 -9.82 -24.80
CA TRP A 104 1.66 -10.21 -25.55
C TRP A 104 2.08 -9.08 -26.46
N VAL A 105 3.38 -8.77 -26.48
CA VAL A 105 3.96 -7.75 -27.34
C VAL A 105 5.22 -8.24 -28.06
N LYS A 106 5.40 -7.81 -29.30
CA LYS A 106 6.68 -7.89 -30.03
C LYS A 106 6.87 -6.62 -30.86
N ALA A 107 8.07 -6.40 -31.39
CA ALA A 107 8.39 -5.24 -32.20
C ALA A 107 9.31 -5.62 -33.36
N ASP A 108 9.22 -4.91 -34.48
CA ASP A 108 10.09 -5.13 -35.64
C ASP A 108 11.56 -4.77 -35.34
N LYS A 109 11.76 -3.87 -34.38
CA LYS A 109 13.07 -3.46 -33.85
C LYS A 109 12.97 -3.36 -32.34
N GLU A 110 14.08 -3.59 -31.65
CA GLU A 110 14.16 -3.39 -30.20
C GLU A 110 13.68 -1.97 -29.82
N THR A 111 12.69 -1.91 -28.92
CA THR A 111 12.11 -0.65 -28.44
C THR A 111 11.49 -0.84 -27.06
N LYS A 112 11.36 0.25 -26.31
CA LYS A 112 10.62 0.25 -25.04
C LYS A 112 9.12 0.41 -25.30
N VAL A 113 8.35 -0.47 -24.67
CA VAL A 113 6.88 -0.44 -24.68
C VAL A 113 6.42 -0.38 -23.24
N SER A 114 5.66 0.66 -22.91
CA SER A 114 5.03 0.80 -21.59
C SER A 114 3.54 0.53 -21.72
N MET A 115 3.03 -0.37 -20.87
CA MET A 115 1.61 -0.62 -20.72
C MET A 115 1.15 -0.12 -19.37
N LYS A 116 0.03 0.59 -19.32
CA LYS A 116 -0.52 1.13 -18.06
C LYS A 116 -2.00 0.87 -17.93
N LEU A 117 -2.44 0.70 -16.69
CA LEU A 117 -3.82 0.90 -16.27
C LEU A 117 -3.90 2.30 -15.67
N GLN A 118 -4.72 3.17 -16.26
CA GLN A 118 -4.74 4.60 -15.94
C GLN A 118 -6.17 5.13 -15.92
N LYS A 119 -6.45 6.13 -15.10
CA LYS A 119 -7.69 6.92 -15.16
C LYS A 119 -7.86 7.57 -16.54
N ASP A 120 -9.06 7.54 -17.14
CA ASP A 120 -9.37 8.16 -18.46
C ASP A 120 -10.05 9.53 -18.34
N VAL A 121 -9.90 10.20 -17.19
CA VAL A 121 -10.32 11.59 -16.98
C VAL A 121 -9.20 12.40 -16.34
N ALA A 122 -9.35 13.72 -16.33
CA ALA A 122 -8.33 14.66 -15.84
C ALA A 122 -7.79 14.26 -14.45
N SER A 123 -6.49 14.55 -14.26
CA SER A 123 -5.48 13.91 -13.39
C SER A 123 -4.76 12.70 -13.99
N TYR A 124 -5.43 11.84 -14.78
CA TYR A 124 -4.80 10.71 -15.48
C TYR A 124 -3.87 9.84 -14.61
N ASN A 125 -4.27 9.61 -13.36
CA ASN A 125 -3.48 8.84 -12.40
C ASN A 125 -3.25 7.40 -12.87
N THR A 126 -2.03 6.90 -12.69
CA THR A 126 -1.66 5.52 -13.03
C THR A 126 -1.97 4.59 -11.85
N TRP A 127 -2.73 3.53 -12.11
CA TRP A 127 -3.12 2.52 -11.12
C TRP A 127 -2.17 1.33 -11.07
N GLY A 128 -1.51 1.05 -12.19
CA GLY A 128 -0.50 0.00 -12.35
C GLY A 128 0.14 0.15 -13.72
N GLN A 129 1.39 -0.29 -13.86
CA GLN A 129 2.11 -0.20 -15.13
C GLN A 129 3.29 -1.17 -15.15
N GLN A 130 3.75 -1.47 -16.36
CA GLN A 130 5.03 -2.13 -16.58
C GLN A 130 5.60 -1.70 -17.93
N THR A 131 6.89 -1.45 -17.95
CA THR A 131 7.66 -1.15 -19.15
C THR A 131 8.61 -2.29 -19.46
N ILE A 132 8.61 -2.76 -20.71
CA ILE A 132 9.55 -3.80 -21.16
C ILE A 132 10.29 -3.36 -22.42
N THR A 133 11.45 -3.99 -22.66
CA THR A 133 12.12 -3.95 -23.96
C THR A 133 11.53 -5.04 -24.87
N ALA A 134 10.68 -4.63 -25.81
CA ALA A 134 10.10 -5.49 -26.83
C ALA A 134 11.14 -5.79 -27.92
N THR A 135 11.07 -7.01 -28.47
CA THR A 135 11.98 -7.50 -29.51
C THR A 135 11.17 -8.18 -30.61
N SER A 136 11.81 -8.75 -31.64
CA SER A 136 11.11 -9.56 -32.65
C SER A 136 10.41 -10.80 -32.08
N ASN A 137 10.79 -11.25 -30.88
CA ASN A 137 10.12 -12.31 -30.15
C ASN A 137 8.99 -11.75 -29.26
N TRP A 138 7.87 -12.49 -29.23
CA TRP A 138 6.77 -12.23 -28.32
C TRP A 138 7.22 -12.33 -26.86
N LYS A 139 6.94 -11.28 -26.09
CA LYS A 139 7.10 -11.21 -24.64
C LYS A 139 5.77 -10.80 -24.03
N GLN A 140 5.47 -11.29 -22.84
CA GLN A 140 4.26 -10.88 -22.13
C GLN A 140 4.60 -9.70 -21.22
N ILE A 141 3.74 -8.68 -21.25
CA ILE A 141 3.63 -7.68 -20.21
C ILE A 141 2.53 -8.17 -19.26
N VAL A 142 2.79 -8.20 -17.97
CA VAL A 142 1.81 -8.55 -16.93
C VAL A 142 2.08 -7.75 -15.66
N PHE A 143 1.05 -7.05 -15.19
CA PHE A 143 1.11 -6.27 -13.97
C PHE A 143 -0.24 -6.22 -13.27
N VAL A 144 -0.25 -5.80 -12.01
CA VAL A 144 -1.50 -5.48 -11.29
C VAL A 144 -1.64 -3.98 -11.08
N GLY A 145 -2.88 -3.51 -11.07
CA GLY A 145 -3.21 -2.13 -10.73
C GLY A 145 -4.45 -2.06 -9.86
N SER A 146 -4.47 -1.13 -8.92
CA SER A 146 -5.62 -0.88 -8.06
C SER A 146 -6.10 0.56 -8.22
N PRO A 147 -7.32 0.79 -8.73
CA PRO A 147 -7.87 2.12 -8.85
C PRO A 147 -8.30 2.66 -7.49
N LYS A 148 -7.96 3.93 -7.22
CA LYS A 148 -8.39 4.63 -6.01
C LYS A 148 -9.89 4.96 -6.02
N ASP A 149 -10.47 5.14 -7.21
CA ASP A 149 -11.84 5.60 -7.41
C ASP A 149 -12.52 4.85 -8.56
N GLY A 150 -13.85 5.01 -8.66
CA GLY A 150 -14.68 4.36 -9.69
C GLY A 150 -14.77 5.14 -11.01
N ASP A 151 -13.89 6.11 -11.26
CA ASP A 151 -13.93 6.83 -12.54
C ASP A 151 -13.51 5.92 -13.70
N PRO A 152 -13.98 6.19 -14.94
CA PRO A 152 -13.56 5.43 -16.11
C PRO A 152 -12.04 5.36 -16.19
N SER A 153 -11.53 4.16 -16.48
CA SER A 153 -10.11 3.88 -16.62
C SER A 153 -9.82 3.41 -18.04
N ARG A 154 -8.54 3.23 -18.35
CA ARG A 154 -8.07 2.79 -19.66
C ARG A 154 -6.83 1.93 -19.54
N ILE A 155 -6.77 0.90 -20.38
CA ILE A 155 -5.53 0.23 -20.73
C ILE A 155 -4.87 1.08 -21.81
N ILE A 156 -3.59 1.43 -21.65
CA ILE A 156 -2.84 2.21 -22.64
C ILE A 156 -1.50 1.61 -22.96
N PHE A 157 -1.11 1.72 -24.23
CA PHE A 157 0.26 1.50 -24.68
C PHE A 157 0.92 2.83 -25.04
N PHE A 158 2.11 3.06 -24.50
CA PHE A 158 3.04 4.10 -24.91
C PHE A 158 4.24 3.48 -25.62
N LEU A 159 4.65 4.10 -26.73
CA LEU A 159 5.82 3.69 -27.49
C LEU A 159 6.90 4.77 -27.34
N SER A 160 8.15 4.36 -27.16
CA SER A 160 9.26 5.32 -26.99
C SER A 160 9.88 5.79 -28.31
N ASP A 161 9.86 4.95 -29.35
CA ASP A 161 10.56 5.22 -30.61
C ASP A 161 9.60 5.50 -31.76
N ILE A 162 10.02 6.38 -32.66
CA ILE A 162 9.33 6.61 -33.93
C ILE A 162 9.71 5.54 -34.97
N ASN A 163 8.80 5.29 -35.91
CA ASN A 163 8.99 4.37 -37.03
C ASN A 163 9.34 2.94 -36.61
N VAL A 164 8.98 2.54 -35.39
CA VAL A 164 9.05 1.16 -34.92
C VAL A 164 7.62 0.64 -34.80
N SER A 165 7.35 -0.47 -35.48
CA SER A 165 6.06 -1.15 -35.35
C SER A 165 6.09 -2.08 -34.15
N VAL A 166 5.06 -1.97 -33.31
CA VAL A 166 4.80 -2.86 -32.19
C VAL A 166 3.53 -3.64 -32.47
N TYR A 167 3.55 -4.93 -32.17
CA TYR A 167 2.44 -5.86 -32.34
C TYR A 167 1.96 -6.27 -30.95
N VAL A 168 0.66 -6.19 -30.74
CA VAL A 168 -0.02 -6.50 -29.48
C VAL A 168 -1.04 -7.59 -29.73
N ASP A 169 -1.09 -8.58 -28.85
CA ASP A 169 -2.05 -9.68 -28.94
C ASP A 169 -2.49 -10.18 -27.54
N ASN A 170 -3.65 -10.84 -27.49
CA ASN A 170 -4.23 -11.44 -26.29
C ASN A 170 -4.24 -10.48 -25.09
N VAL A 171 -4.83 -9.30 -25.27
CA VAL A 171 -4.98 -8.34 -24.16
C VAL A 171 -6.06 -8.83 -23.22
N SER A 172 -5.69 -8.99 -21.95
CA SER A 172 -6.59 -9.46 -20.91
C SER A 172 -6.61 -8.52 -19.70
N LEU A 173 -7.80 -8.29 -19.15
CA LEU A 173 -7.99 -7.64 -17.86
C LEU A 173 -8.96 -8.47 -17.02
N ILE A 174 -8.52 -8.88 -15.84
CA ILE A 174 -9.30 -9.70 -14.91
C ILE A 174 -9.34 -9.04 -13.52
N ASP A 175 -10.43 -9.26 -12.79
CA ASP A 175 -10.45 -8.98 -11.36
C ASP A 175 -9.57 -10.02 -10.64
N TYR A 176 -8.49 -9.55 -10.03
CA TYR A 176 -7.47 -10.35 -9.36
C TYR A 176 -7.56 -10.26 -7.84
N THR A 177 -8.59 -9.60 -7.29
CA THR A 177 -8.62 -9.24 -5.88
C THR A 177 -8.49 -10.44 -4.94
N ASN A 178 -9.21 -11.52 -5.22
CA ASN A 178 -9.22 -12.74 -4.40
C ASN A 178 -7.97 -13.63 -4.59
N ASN A 179 -7.09 -13.30 -5.54
CA ASN A 179 -5.86 -14.04 -5.81
C ASN A 179 -4.63 -13.42 -5.14
N THR A 180 -4.82 -12.32 -4.41
CA THR A 180 -3.73 -11.67 -3.68
C THR A 180 -3.39 -12.39 -2.39
N THR A 181 -2.11 -12.45 -2.06
CA THR A 181 -1.64 -13.05 -0.82
C THR A 181 -1.48 -11.98 0.25
N PHE A 182 -2.04 -12.26 1.43
CA PHE A 182 -1.92 -11.42 2.61
C PHE A 182 -0.64 -11.77 3.43
N ASN A 183 -0.13 -10.80 4.20
CA ASN A 183 1.12 -10.86 4.95
C ASN A 183 1.05 -11.78 6.19
N LYS A 184 1.52 -13.03 6.06
CA LYS A 184 1.53 -14.03 7.16
C LYS A 184 2.76 -13.89 8.07
N LYS A 185 3.03 -12.69 8.56
CA LYS A 185 4.13 -12.40 9.49
C LYS A 185 3.60 -12.14 10.91
N ILE A 186 4.51 -12.20 11.87
CA ILE A 186 4.26 -11.65 13.20
C ILE A 186 4.17 -10.13 13.06
N VAL A 187 3.12 -9.52 13.59
CA VAL A 187 2.95 -8.07 13.58
C VAL A 187 4.07 -7.43 14.41
N PRO A 188 4.95 -6.63 13.78
CA PRO A 188 6.04 -5.96 14.48
C PRO A 188 5.54 -4.74 15.23
N LYS A 189 6.28 -4.31 16.27
CA LYS A 189 6.01 -3.04 16.93
C LYS A 189 6.06 -1.86 15.95
N THR A 190 6.91 -1.94 14.92
CA THR A 190 7.06 -0.91 13.88
C THR A 190 5.80 -0.65 13.06
N LEU A 191 4.80 -1.55 13.08
CA LEU A 191 3.48 -1.26 12.51
C LEU A 191 2.91 0.03 13.12
N PHE A 192 3.12 0.21 14.42
CA PHE A 192 2.74 1.37 15.21
C PHE A 192 3.83 2.45 15.11
N CYS A 193 3.88 3.11 13.95
CA CYS A 193 4.78 4.20 13.67
C CYS A 193 4.07 5.57 13.79
N MET A 194 4.81 6.64 14.10
CA MET A 194 4.25 7.99 14.12
C MET A 194 5.26 9.07 13.77
N HIS A 195 4.73 10.23 13.43
CA HIS A 195 5.45 11.50 13.35
C HIS A 195 5.28 12.33 14.62
N SER A 196 6.36 12.98 15.05
CA SER A 196 6.31 14.06 16.03
C SER A 196 7.09 15.27 15.54
N ASN A 197 6.36 16.27 15.08
CA ASN A 197 6.90 17.46 14.40
C ASN A 197 7.27 18.52 15.45
N LYS A 198 6.40 18.70 16.45
CA LYS A 198 6.47 19.70 17.52
C LYS A 198 6.87 19.10 18.87
N GLY A 199 7.34 17.84 18.87
CA GLY A 199 7.88 17.19 20.06
C GLY A 199 9.04 17.93 20.71
N HIS A 200 9.61 18.97 20.09
CA HIS A 200 10.64 19.83 20.66
C HIS A 200 10.12 21.03 21.44
N ILE A 201 8.86 21.44 21.22
CA ILE A 201 8.24 22.58 21.91
C ILE A 201 7.12 22.14 22.87
N LEU A 202 6.51 20.97 22.64
CA LEU A 202 5.42 20.46 23.47
C LEU A 202 5.89 19.34 24.42
N ASP A 203 5.25 19.23 25.59
CA ASP A 203 5.48 18.15 26.56
C ASP A 203 4.59 16.93 26.28
N LEU A 204 4.72 16.38 25.07
CA LEU A 204 3.89 15.26 24.58
C LEU A 204 4.48 13.87 24.87
N TRP A 205 5.74 13.81 25.30
CA TRP A 205 6.48 12.55 25.42
C TRP A 205 5.99 11.62 26.55
N PRO A 206 5.52 12.16 27.70
CA PRO A 206 4.83 11.33 28.70
C PRO A 206 3.57 10.65 28.13
N ALA A 207 2.84 11.30 27.21
CA ALA A 207 1.69 10.68 26.55
C ALA A 207 2.13 9.63 25.51
N ILE A 208 3.13 9.95 24.68
CA ILE A 208 3.74 9.00 23.73
C ILE A 208 4.19 7.71 24.44
N SER A 209 4.79 7.80 25.63
CA SER A 209 5.26 6.64 26.38
C SER A 209 4.17 5.64 26.76
N LYS A 210 2.90 6.07 26.71
CA LYS A 210 1.73 5.23 27.01
C LYS A 210 1.14 4.58 25.76
N ALA A 211 1.60 4.93 24.56
CA ALA A 211 0.97 4.58 23.29
C ALA A 211 1.67 3.44 22.52
N ASP A 212 2.59 2.67 23.13
CA ASP A 212 3.29 1.52 22.50
C ASP A 212 3.92 1.78 21.12
N VAL A 213 4.41 3.01 20.94
CA VAL A 213 5.05 3.44 19.70
C VAL A 213 6.24 2.54 19.36
N GLY A 214 6.25 1.96 18.17
CA GLY A 214 7.36 1.14 17.69
C GLY A 214 8.37 1.88 16.86
N MET A 215 8.00 2.99 16.25
CA MET A 215 8.89 3.80 15.42
C MET A 215 8.49 5.27 15.42
N ILE A 216 9.50 6.16 15.47
CA ILE A 216 9.34 7.60 15.23
C ILE A 216 10.00 7.95 13.91
N ARG A 217 9.23 8.53 12.98
CA ARG A 217 9.78 9.21 11.79
C ARG A 217 10.00 10.68 12.10
N LEU A 218 11.20 11.17 11.78
CA LEU A 218 11.67 12.52 12.12
C LEU A 218 11.45 13.57 11.02
N MET A 219 10.77 13.22 9.93
CA MET A 219 10.34 14.21 8.93
C MET A 219 9.52 15.32 9.60
N ASP A 220 9.65 16.57 9.13
CA ASP A 220 9.03 17.78 9.70
C ASP A 220 9.31 18.10 11.18
N SER A 221 10.21 17.37 11.83
CA SER A 221 10.64 17.65 13.20
C SER A 221 11.71 18.76 13.27
N GLY A 222 12.07 19.36 12.13
CA GLY A 222 13.06 20.42 12.02
C GLY A 222 14.50 19.94 12.23
N VAL A 223 14.78 18.70 11.88
CA VAL A 223 16.11 18.06 11.93
C VAL A 223 16.65 17.72 10.53
N ASN A 224 16.08 18.30 9.47
CA ASN A 224 16.56 18.17 8.11
C ASN A 224 17.80 19.06 7.85
N TRP A 225 18.46 18.86 6.70
CA TRP A 225 19.77 19.43 6.40
C TRP A 225 19.85 20.95 6.60
N PRO A 226 18.89 21.78 6.12
CA PRO A 226 18.97 23.23 6.30
C PRO A 226 18.91 23.70 7.76
N TYR A 227 18.33 22.92 8.67
CA TYR A 227 18.30 23.26 10.10
C TYR A 227 19.53 22.76 10.85
N ILE A 228 20.12 21.64 10.41
CA ILE A 228 21.36 21.11 10.99
C ILE A 228 22.56 21.94 10.55
N GLU A 229 22.63 22.31 9.27
CA GLU A 229 23.74 23.03 8.67
C GLU A 229 23.22 24.29 7.96
N ALA A 230 22.70 25.24 8.75
CA ALA A 230 22.15 26.49 8.22
C ALA A 230 23.19 27.36 7.48
N GLN A 231 24.47 27.17 7.81
CA GLN A 231 25.62 27.77 7.12
C GLN A 231 26.65 26.69 6.84
N LYS A 232 27.29 26.73 5.67
CA LYS A 232 28.30 25.74 5.25
C LYS A 232 29.35 25.53 6.34
N GLY A 233 29.51 24.29 6.80
CA GLY A 233 30.48 23.89 7.81
C GLY A 233 30.07 24.16 9.27
N VAL A 234 28.92 24.78 9.52
CA VAL A 234 28.44 25.12 10.89
C VAL A 234 27.28 24.20 11.26
N PHE A 235 27.60 23.12 11.99
CA PHE A 235 26.63 22.11 12.38
C PHE A 235 26.03 22.38 13.78
N THR A 236 24.71 22.41 13.87
CA THR A 236 23.94 22.45 15.11
C THR A 236 23.14 21.17 15.26
N TRP A 237 23.34 20.51 16.41
CA TRP A 237 22.72 19.22 16.70
C TRP A 237 21.70 19.27 17.84
N ALA A 238 21.43 20.45 18.40
CA ALA A 238 20.65 20.58 19.62
C ALA A 238 19.25 19.96 19.52
N ARG A 239 18.55 20.19 18.40
CA ARG A 239 17.21 19.62 18.18
C ARG A 239 17.24 18.11 17.95
N MET A 240 18.17 17.63 17.12
CA MET A 240 18.36 16.19 16.89
C MET A 240 18.71 15.46 18.20
N GLN A 241 19.65 16.01 18.97
CA GLN A 241 20.02 15.49 20.28
C GLN A 241 18.81 15.40 21.22
N MET A 242 17.99 16.46 21.26
CA MET A 242 16.79 16.47 22.10
C MET A 242 15.79 15.38 21.70
N TYR A 243 15.54 15.16 20.40
CA TYR A 243 14.66 14.07 19.96
C TYR A 243 15.23 12.71 20.36
N VAL A 244 16.52 12.46 20.09
CA VAL A 244 17.19 11.20 20.47
C VAL A 244 17.10 10.96 21.97
N ASP A 245 17.38 11.97 22.80
CA ASP A 245 17.33 11.84 24.26
C ASP A 245 15.91 11.56 24.77
N ARG A 246 14.89 12.20 24.18
CA ARG A 246 13.50 11.97 24.55
C ARG A 246 13.00 10.59 24.10
N ILE A 247 13.36 10.14 22.91
CA ILE A 247 13.04 8.78 22.43
C ILE A 247 13.67 7.74 23.38
N LYS A 248 14.97 7.86 23.67
CA LYS A 248 15.67 6.98 24.62
C LYS A 248 15.07 6.99 26.02
N LYS A 249 14.59 8.15 26.49
CA LYS A 249 14.00 8.28 27.83
C LYS A 249 12.59 7.69 27.92
N TYR A 250 11.73 8.00 26.96
CA TYR A 250 10.28 7.74 27.06
C TYR A 250 9.83 6.48 26.33
N ILE A 251 10.55 6.09 25.28
CA ILE A 251 10.22 4.95 24.42
C ILE A 251 11.50 4.24 23.93
N PRO A 252 12.34 3.74 24.84
CA PRO A 252 13.68 3.21 24.52
C PRO A 252 13.70 2.06 23.51
N ASP A 253 12.59 1.33 23.37
CA ASP A 253 12.46 0.20 22.45
C ASP A 253 11.97 0.61 21.04
N SER A 254 11.69 1.90 20.81
CA SER A 254 11.25 2.40 19.52
C SER A 254 12.41 2.63 18.57
N LYS A 255 12.11 2.42 17.28
CA LYS A 255 13.02 2.67 16.18
C LYS A 255 13.01 4.14 15.76
N ILE A 256 14.16 4.64 15.30
CA ILE A 256 14.28 6.01 14.78
C ILE A 256 14.45 5.95 13.26
N MET A 257 13.55 6.61 12.54
CA MET A 257 13.66 6.85 11.11
C MET A 257 14.05 8.31 10.85
N TYR A 258 15.21 8.49 10.22
CA TYR A 258 15.67 9.76 9.71
C TYR A 258 15.38 9.85 8.21
N THR A 259 14.60 10.85 7.80
CA THR A 259 14.34 11.15 6.40
C THR A 259 15.27 12.26 5.95
N PHE A 260 16.04 12.01 4.90
CA PHE A 260 16.75 13.08 4.22
C PHE A 260 15.74 13.95 3.49
N SER A 261 15.75 15.26 3.73
CA SER A 261 14.90 16.22 3.02
C SER A 261 15.56 17.59 3.03
N ASP A 262 15.14 18.40 2.06
CA ASP A 262 15.63 19.74 1.71
C ASP A 262 17.16 19.90 1.56
N VAL A 263 17.56 20.70 0.58
CA VAL A 263 18.94 21.15 0.42
C VAL A 263 19.04 22.61 0.88
N PRO A 264 20.01 22.97 1.74
CA PRO A 264 20.16 24.35 2.20
C PRO A 264 20.45 25.30 1.04
N GLY A 265 19.93 26.52 1.14
CA GLY A 265 20.09 27.53 0.10
C GLY A 265 21.55 27.84 -0.24
N TRP A 266 22.46 27.76 0.74
CA TRP A 266 23.90 27.96 0.49
C TRP A 266 24.51 26.85 -0.39
N ALA A 267 23.94 25.64 -0.41
CA ALA A 267 24.46 24.50 -1.17
C ALA A 267 23.89 24.42 -2.59
N ASN A 268 22.69 24.97 -2.82
CA ASN A 268 22.04 24.91 -4.14
C ASN A 268 21.84 26.27 -4.84
N GLY A 269 22.33 27.37 -4.23
CA GLY A 269 22.18 28.71 -4.78
C GLY A 269 20.79 29.31 -4.59
N ASN A 270 20.11 28.97 -3.48
CA ASN A 270 18.77 29.42 -3.10
C ASN A 270 17.68 29.03 -4.11
N LYS A 271 17.81 27.88 -4.79
CA LYS A 271 16.79 27.37 -5.72
C LYS A 271 15.54 26.83 -5.03
N GLY A 272 15.62 26.57 -3.73
CA GLY A 272 14.57 25.93 -2.92
C GLY A 272 14.98 24.53 -2.46
N GLY A 273 14.34 23.99 -1.43
CA GLY A 273 14.76 22.75 -0.78
C GLY A 273 14.76 21.51 -1.69
N GLY A 274 13.87 21.45 -2.68
CA GLY A 274 13.76 20.31 -3.60
C GLY A 274 14.78 20.25 -4.74
N TYR A 275 15.80 21.11 -4.75
CA TYR A 275 16.88 21.06 -5.75
C TYR A 275 18.15 20.50 -5.16
N ALA A 276 18.79 19.57 -5.87
CA ALA A 276 20.08 19.00 -5.52
C ALA A 276 21.17 20.08 -5.26
N PRO A 277 22.18 19.79 -4.42
CA PRO A 277 23.29 20.71 -4.23
C PRO A 277 24.11 20.87 -5.51
N LEU A 278 24.73 22.04 -5.67
CA LEU A 278 25.63 22.33 -6.79
C LEU A 278 26.93 21.51 -6.72
N ASP A 279 27.35 21.14 -5.51
CA ASP A 279 28.52 20.32 -5.24
C ASP A 279 28.12 19.08 -4.42
N MET A 280 28.32 17.88 -4.99
CA MET A 280 28.05 16.61 -4.31
C MET A 280 28.99 16.36 -3.11
N GLY A 281 30.11 17.07 -3.03
CA GLY A 281 30.97 17.09 -1.86
C GLY A 281 30.25 17.63 -0.62
N ASP A 282 29.34 18.60 -0.79
CA ASP A 282 28.56 19.16 0.32
C ASP A 282 27.54 18.16 0.84
N TRP A 283 26.85 17.44 -0.07
CA TRP A 283 25.97 16.33 0.29
C TRP A 283 26.73 15.23 1.05
N LYS A 284 27.86 14.79 0.48
CA LYS A 284 28.71 13.77 1.08
C LYS A 284 29.16 14.16 2.48
N ASN A 285 29.58 15.41 2.69
CA ASN A 285 30.00 15.91 3.99
C ASN A 285 28.84 15.91 5.00
N PHE A 286 27.66 16.39 4.60
CA PHE A 286 26.48 16.38 5.46
C PHE A 286 26.12 14.97 5.92
N VAL A 287 25.95 14.03 4.98
CA VAL A 287 25.60 12.64 5.31
C VAL A 287 26.67 12.02 6.20
N THR A 288 27.96 12.22 5.89
CA THR A 288 29.06 11.70 6.72
C THR A 288 28.97 12.21 8.15
N ARG A 289 28.75 13.52 8.34
CA ARG A 289 28.65 14.13 9.69
C ARG A 289 27.44 13.64 10.47
N LEU A 290 26.29 13.48 9.81
CA LEU A 290 25.09 12.92 10.41
C LEU A 290 25.31 11.48 10.86
N VAL A 291 25.81 10.63 9.96
CA VAL A 291 26.02 9.20 10.20
C VAL A 291 27.14 8.95 11.22
N ASP A 292 28.22 9.73 11.19
CA ASP A 292 29.29 9.64 12.19
C ASP A 292 28.76 9.91 13.62
N LYS A 293 27.81 10.83 13.75
CA LYS A 293 27.30 11.28 15.05
C LYS A 293 26.09 10.48 15.55
N TYR A 294 25.20 10.08 14.65
CA TYR A 294 23.91 9.47 15.00
C TYR A 294 23.69 8.09 14.37
N GLY A 295 24.67 7.54 13.64
CA GLY A 295 24.57 6.20 13.05
C GLY A 295 24.32 5.09 14.06
N ASP A 296 24.77 5.24 15.30
CA ASP A 296 24.56 4.23 16.35
C ASP A 296 23.14 4.29 16.97
N VAL A 297 22.29 5.25 16.57
CA VAL A 297 20.94 5.45 17.12
C VAL A 297 19.85 5.56 16.06
N ILE A 298 20.18 5.86 14.81
CA ILE A 298 19.22 5.89 13.70
C ILE A 298 19.14 4.47 13.13
N ASP A 299 17.95 3.87 13.19
CA ASP A 299 17.74 2.52 12.68
C ASP A 299 17.36 2.51 11.18
N TYR A 300 16.67 3.55 10.72
CA TYR A 300 16.15 3.67 9.35
C TYR A 300 16.56 5.00 8.71
N TYR A 301 17.03 4.95 7.46
CA TYR A 301 17.36 6.10 6.64
C TYR A 301 16.48 6.11 5.39
N GLU A 302 15.65 7.13 5.24
CA GLU A 302 14.76 7.27 4.09
C GLU A 302 15.27 8.34 3.13
N MET A 303 15.53 7.94 1.88
CA MET A 303 16.05 8.85 0.87
C MET A 303 14.95 9.57 0.12
N TRP A 304 14.46 10.59 0.80
CA TRP A 304 13.62 11.69 0.34
C TRP A 304 12.13 11.55 0.51
N ASN A 305 11.54 12.71 0.82
CA ASN A 305 10.13 12.90 1.02
C ASN A 305 9.45 13.18 -0.33
N GLU A 306 8.43 12.40 -0.68
CA GLU A 306 7.56 12.55 -1.85
C GLU A 306 8.33 12.90 -3.13
N PHE A 307 9.21 11.99 -3.51
CA PHE A 307 10.13 12.14 -4.65
C PHE A 307 9.40 12.33 -6.00
N ASP A 308 8.13 11.97 -6.07
CA ASP A 308 7.24 12.21 -7.21
C ASP A 308 6.62 13.61 -7.25
N TYR A 309 6.74 14.41 -6.19
CA TYR A 309 6.18 15.76 -6.13
C TYR A 309 7.27 16.82 -6.26
N SER A 310 7.13 17.68 -7.28
CA SER A 310 8.15 18.66 -7.67
C SER A 310 8.49 19.70 -6.61
N LEU A 311 7.60 19.92 -5.64
CA LEU A 311 7.88 20.74 -4.48
C LEU A 311 9.04 20.18 -3.64
N PHE A 312 9.05 18.86 -3.47
CA PHE A 312 10.05 18.18 -2.66
C PHE A 312 11.24 17.68 -3.48
N TRP A 313 11.06 17.37 -4.75
CA TRP A 313 12.17 17.04 -5.64
C TRP A 313 11.93 17.50 -7.09
N ALA A 314 12.71 18.47 -7.55
CA ALA A 314 12.55 19.11 -8.86
C ALA A 314 13.54 18.60 -9.94
N GLU A 315 14.47 17.71 -9.58
CA GLU A 315 15.54 17.22 -10.47
C GLU A 315 15.23 15.83 -11.06
N SER A 316 16.14 15.23 -11.81
CA SER A 316 15.93 13.91 -12.43
C SER A 316 16.06 12.73 -11.46
N SER A 317 15.63 11.53 -11.86
CA SER A 317 15.82 10.31 -11.07
C SER A 317 17.27 9.86 -11.01
N GLU A 318 18.06 10.13 -12.05
CA GLU A 318 19.50 9.90 -12.06
C GLU A 318 20.20 10.74 -10.99
N LYS A 319 19.76 11.99 -10.82
CA LYS A 319 20.31 12.89 -9.79
C LYS A 319 19.96 12.42 -8.39
N MET A 320 18.72 11.95 -8.17
CA MET A 320 18.33 11.33 -6.89
C MET A 320 19.15 10.06 -6.62
N LEU A 321 19.36 9.23 -7.64
CA LEU A 321 20.16 8.01 -7.53
C LEU A 321 21.63 8.32 -7.21
N GLU A 322 22.23 9.35 -7.80
CA GLU A 322 23.58 9.80 -7.46
C GLU A 322 23.69 10.16 -5.96
N MET A 323 22.75 10.93 -5.43
CA MET A 323 22.71 11.28 -4.01
C MET A 323 22.48 10.05 -3.11
N HIS A 324 21.56 9.16 -3.51
CA HIS A 324 21.26 7.94 -2.76
C HIS A 324 22.47 7.01 -2.68
N LYS A 325 23.22 6.80 -3.78
CA LYS A 325 24.45 5.99 -3.77
C LYS A 325 25.48 6.50 -2.76
N ILE A 326 25.70 7.82 -2.73
CA ILE A 326 26.60 8.45 -1.75
C ILE A 326 26.13 8.16 -0.32
N ALA A 327 24.83 8.31 -0.05
CA ALA A 327 24.30 8.06 1.28
C ALA A 327 24.41 6.58 1.67
N TYR A 328 24.05 5.68 0.75
CA TYR A 328 24.13 4.24 0.93
C TYR A 328 25.53 3.77 1.32
N GLU A 329 26.57 4.20 0.58
CA GLU A 329 27.96 3.81 0.86
C GLU A 329 28.42 4.29 2.24
N ILE A 330 28.06 5.51 2.64
CA ILE A 330 28.43 6.08 3.94
C ILE A 330 27.73 5.31 5.07
N ILE A 331 26.40 5.13 4.95
CA ILE A 331 25.58 4.45 5.96
C ILE A 331 26.08 3.02 6.13
N ARG A 332 26.17 2.24 5.04
CA ARG A 332 26.63 0.84 5.10
C ARG A 332 28.02 0.66 5.68
N LYS A 333 28.93 1.61 5.43
CA LYS A 333 30.29 1.56 5.98
C LYS A 333 30.31 1.77 7.49
N LYS A 334 29.42 2.63 8.01
CA LYS A 334 29.34 2.93 9.44
C LYS A 334 28.49 1.89 10.19
N ASP A 335 27.30 1.62 9.68
CA ASP A 335 26.33 0.69 10.23
C ASP A 335 25.76 -0.22 9.12
N PRO A 336 26.27 -1.46 8.98
CA PRO A 336 25.73 -2.40 8.01
C PRO A 336 24.33 -2.91 8.37
N THR A 337 23.85 -2.69 9.60
CA THR A 337 22.55 -3.17 10.08
C THR A 337 21.40 -2.18 9.86
N ALA A 338 21.72 -0.90 9.69
CA ALA A 338 20.76 0.15 9.34
C ALA A 338 19.92 -0.22 8.12
N LYS A 339 18.65 0.14 8.15
CA LYS A 339 17.72 -0.05 7.04
C LYS A 339 17.68 1.19 6.17
N ILE A 340 17.89 1.03 4.87
CA ILE A 340 17.88 2.13 3.91
C ILE A 340 16.62 1.99 3.06
N LEU A 341 15.80 3.03 2.99
CA LEU A 341 14.56 3.02 2.21
C LEU A 341 14.78 3.72 0.87
N LEU A 342 14.06 3.26 -0.14
CA LEU A 342 13.87 3.98 -1.39
C LEU A 342 13.32 5.40 -1.15
N PRO A 343 13.52 6.32 -2.11
CA PRO A 343 12.73 7.54 -2.15
C PRO A 343 11.25 7.22 -2.12
N ASN A 344 10.57 7.77 -1.10
CA ASN A 344 9.17 7.48 -0.93
C ASN A 344 8.35 8.20 -2.00
N ILE A 345 7.20 7.61 -2.33
CA ILE A 345 6.28 8.15 -3.31
C ILE A 345 4.88 8.33 -2.72
N THR A 346 4.15 9.32 -3.24
CA THR A 346 2.70 9.40 -3.03
C THR A 346 1.98 8.32 -3.85
N ILE A 347 0.66 8.22 -3.69
CA ILE A 347 -0.20 7.36 -4.52
C ILE A 347 -0.09 7.66 -6.04
N PHE A 348 0.43 8.83 -6.42
CA PHE A 348 0.58 9.23 -7.82
C PHE A 348 1.98 8.93 -8.38
N GLY A 349 2.90 8.46 -7.55
CA GLY A 349 4.31 8.34 -7.90
C GLY A 349 4.76 7.03 -8.55
N LEU A 350 3.85 6.11 -8.91
CA LEU A 350 4.22 4.86 -9.62
C LEU A 350 5.11 5.12 -10.86
N PRO A 351 4.80 6.10 -11.74
CA PRO A 351 5.67 6.42 -12.87
C PRO A 351 7.09 6.77 -12.45
N ARG A 352 7.22 7.54 -11.38
CA ARG A 352 8.51 8.01 -10.87
C ARG A 352 9.30 6.90 -10.19
N LEU A 353 8.64 6.01 -9.46
CA LEU A 353 9.25 4.82 -8.89
C LEU A 353 9.75 3.87 -9.98
N GLU A 354 8.96 3.62 -11.03
CA GLU A 354 9.42 2.78 -12.15
C GLU A 354 10.66 3.38 -12.83
N GLU A 355 10.67 4.69 -13.10
CA GLU A 355 11.84 5.39 -13.64
C GLU A 355 13.08 5.15 -12.77
N TYR A 356 12.94 5.27 -11.44
CA TYR A 356 14.01 5.07 -10.49
C TYR A 356 14.52 3.62 -10.44
N LEU A 357 13.60 2.64 -10.43
CA LEU A 357 13.94 1.21 -10.44
C LEU A 357 14.64 0.81 -11.75
N ALA A 358 14.20 1.37 -12.89
CA ALA A 358 14.82 1.13 -14.19
C ALA A 358 16.26 1.65 -14.29
N LEU A 359 16.65 2.61 -13.45
CA LEU A 359 18.02 3.09 -13.31
C LEU A 359 18.88 2.21 -12.37
N GLY A 360 18.31 1.13 -11.80
CA GLY A 360 18.96 0.27 -10.80
C GLY A 360 18.92 0.84 -9.39
N GLY A 361 18.01 1.77 -9.10
CA GLY A 361 17.90 2.38 -7.77
C GLY A 361 17.48 1.43 -6.66
N GLY A 362 16.83 0.31 -7.00
CA GLY A 362 16.44 -0.73 -6.05
C GLY A 362 17.62 -1.43 -5.37
N ASP A 363 18.80 -1.48 -6.00
CA ASP A 363 20.00 -2.12 -5.44
C ASP A 363 20.61 -1.37 -4.24
N TYR A 364 20.18 -0.13 -4.02
CA TYR A 364 20.72 0.76 -2.98
C TYR A 364 19.73 0.96 -1.82
N ALA A 365 18.74 0.06 -1.66
CA ALA A 365 17.78 0.09 -0.57
C ALA A 365 17.44 -1.32 -0.08
N ASP A 366 16.94 -1.40 1.16
CA ASP A 366 16.39 -2.60 1.79
C ASP A 366 14.87 -2.65 1.71
N ILE A 367 14.23 -1.49 1.60
CA ILE A 367 12.81 -1.30 1.89
C ILE A 367 12.24 -0.26 0.91
N ALA A 368 11.04 -0.50 0.40
CA ALA A 368 10.26 0.50 -0.33
C ALA A 368 9.39 1.32 0.63
N ALA A 369 9.15 2.58 0.28
CA ALA A 369 8.42 3.52 1.11
C ALA A 369 7.32 4.21 0.30
N ILE A 370 6.14 4.37 0.90
CA ILE A 370 5.01 5.06 0.28
C ILE A 370 4.32 5.98 1.29
N HIS A 371 3.61 6.97 0.76
CA HIS A 371 2.73 7.85 1.52
C HIS A 371 1.28 7.60 1.14
N PHE A 372 0.39 7.52 2.15
CA PHE A 372 -1.00 7.19 1.92
C PHE A 372 -2.02 7.96 2.77
N TYR A 373 -2.81 8.80 2.11
CA TYR A 373 -3.85 9.65 2.70
C TYR A 373 -5.24 9.32 2.12
N PRO A 374 -5.94 8.29 2.64
CA PRO A 374 -7.27 7.92 2.17
C PRO A 374 -8.34 8.90 2.65
N GLU A 375 -9.44 9.01 1.91
CA GLU A 375 -10.67 9.59 2.48
C GLU A 375 -11.16 8.71 3.65
N ILE A 376 -11.60 9.32 4.75
CA ILE A 376 -11.99 8.59 5.98
C ILE A 376 -13.10 7.54 5.77
N ASN A 377 -13.94 7.74 4.76
CA ASN A 377 -15.03 6.84 4.41
C ASN A 377 -14.62 5.77 3.37
N LYS A 378 -13.38 5.78 2.88
CA LYS A 378 -12.86 4.88 1.83
C LYS A 378 -11.54 4.21 2.22
N ILE A 379 -11.27 4.06 3.52
CA ILE A 379 -9.98 3.54 4.02
C ILE A 379 -9.67 2.16 3.42
N GLU A 380 -10.66 1.27 3.41
CA GLU A 380 -10.55 -0.12 2.95
C GLU A 380 -10.28 -0.22 1.44
N GLU A 381 -10.91 0.65 0.65
CA GLU A 381 -10.76 0.68 -0.81
C GLU A 381 -9.40 1.20 -1.25
N SER A 382 -8.84 2.11 -0.47
CA SER A 382 -7.75 2.99 -0.90
C SER A 382 -6.38 2.29 -0.75
N LEU A 383 -6.18 1.46 0.26
CA LEU A 383 -4.86 0.89 0.62
C LEU A 383 -4.35 -0.22 -0.32
N MET A 384 -5.19 -0.66 -1.27
CA MET A 384 -4.84 -1.69 -2.25
C MET A 384 -3.75 -1.26 -3.25
N PHE A 385 -3.43 0.04 -3.30
CA PHE A 385 -2.32 0.60 -4.09
C PHE A 385 -0.96 -0.05 -3.78
N ALA A 386 -0.74 -0.55 -2.56
CA ALA A 386 0.52 -1.22 -2.20
C ALA A 386 0.81 -2.46 -3.07
N HIS A 387 -0.22 -3.11 -3.62
CA HIS A 387 -0.04 -4.23 -4.55
C HIS A 387 0.56 -3.79 -5.89
N SER A 388 0.22 -2.60 -6.37
CA SER A 388 0.85 -2.02 -7.57
C SER A 388 2.33 -1.74 -7.35
N VAL A 389 2.70 -1.27 -6.16
CA VAL A 389 4.11 -1.04 -5.77
C VAL A 389 4.86 -2.37 -5.64
N ARG A 390 4.27 -3.36 -4.97
CA ARG A 390 4.82 -4.74 -4.88
C ARG A 390 5.12 -5.31 -6.26
N ASN A 391 4.19 -5.19 -7.20
CA ASN A 391 4.37 -5.72 -8.54
C ASN A 391 5.44 -4.98 -9.36
N LEU A 392 5.61 -3.67 -9.17
CA LEU A 392 6.77 -2.96 -9.72
C LEU A 392 8.07 -3.49 -9.13
N LEU A 393 8.18 -3.63 -7.81
CA LEU A 393 9.37 -4.18 -7.16
C LEU A 393 9.72 -5.58 -7.71
N GLU A 394 8.73 -6.46 -7.84
CA GLU A 394 8.88 -7.78 -8.46
C GLU A 394 9.40 -7.70 -9.91
N SER A 395 8.82 -6.82 -10.72
CA SER A 395 9.19 -6.63 -12.13
C SER A 395 10.64 -6.18 -12.31
N TYR A 396 11.21 -5.52 -11.30
CA TYR A 396 12.59 -5.03 -11.30
C TYR A 396 13.52 -5.87 -10.39
N GLY A 397 13.10 -7.07 -9.97
CA GLY A 397 13.97 -8.03 -9.26
C GLY A 397 14.06 -7.86 -7.74
N HIS A 398 13.13 -7.12 -7.14
CA HIS A 398 13.08 -6.82 -5.70
C HIS A 398 11.81 -7.37 -5.03
N SER A 399 11.36 -8.57 -5.42
CA SER A 399 10.11 -9.18 -4.96
C SER A 399 9.97 -9.25 -3.43
N ASP A 400 11.08 -9.47 -2.72
CA ASP A 400 11.10 -9.68 -1.28
C ASP A 400 11.28 -8.38 -0.47
N MET A 401 11.49 -7.24 -1.14
CA MET A 401 11.73 -5.95 -0.49
C MET A 401 10.49 -5.52 0.31
N PRO A 402 10.55 -5.37 1.64
CA PRO A 402 9.40 -4.92 2.43
C PRO A 402 8.90 -3.54 1.99
N ILE A 403 7.61 -3.25 2.23
CA ILE A 403 7.03 -1.93 1.99
C ILE A 403 6.65 -1.33 3.35
N LEU A 404 6.97 -0.06 3.57
CA LEU A 404 6.49 0.74 4.69
C LEU A 404 5.59 1.86 4.18
N ASN A 405 4.49 2.12 4.88
CA ASN A 405 3.76 3.36 4.75
C ASN A 405 4.39 4.37 5.73
N THR A 406 5.28 5.21 5.22
CA THR A 406 6.11 6.12 6.03
C THR A 406 5.42 7.45 6.31
N GLU A 407 4.24 7.69 5.75
CA GLU A 407 3.43 8.83 6.12
C GLU A 407 1.97 8.67 5.71
N GLY A 408 1.06 8.95 6.63
CA GLY A 408 -0.30 9.23 6.26
C GLY A 408 -1.28 9.26 7.42
N SER A 409 -2.51 9.63 7.08
CA SER A 409 -3.68 9.53 7.96
C SER A 409 -4.94 9.61 7.09
N PRO A 410 -6.08 9.09 7.55
CA PRO A 410 -7.35 9.41 6.91
C PRO A 410 -7.59 10.92 6.85
N VAL A 411 -8.12 11.40 5.71
CA VAL A 411 -8.50 12.80 5.50
C VAL A 411 -10.02 12.94 5.58
N THR A 412 -10.49 14.03 6.19
CA THR A 412 -11.91 14.39 6.22
C THR A 412 -12.17 15.57 5.29
N ASP A 413 -13.44 15.77 4.96
CA ASP A 413 -13.96 16.91 4.21
C ASP A 413 -14.05 18.21 5.04
N GLY A 414 -13.41 18.25 6.22
CA GLY A 414 -13.46 19.37 7.15
C GLY A 414 -14.57 19.26 8.20
N GLN A 415 -15.42 18.23 8.15
CA GLN A 415 -16.38 17.94 9.21
C GLN A 415 -15.67 17.50 10.50
N ALA A 416 -16.23 17.91 11.64
CA ALA A 416 -15.82 17.40 12.95
C ALA A 416 -16.18 15.90 13.05
N LEU A 417 -15.26 15.12 13.59
CA LEU A 417 -15.47 13.69 13.78
C LEU A 417 -16.15 13.43 15.12
N THR A 418 -17.01 12.41 15.15
CA THR A 418 -17.46 11.81 16.41
C THR A 418 -16.32 11.00 17.04
N SER A 419 -16.33 10.83 18.36
CA SER A 419 -15.40 9.92 19.07
C SER A 419 -15.31 8.53 18.43
N LYS A 420 -16.42 7.98 17.93
CA LYS A 420 -16.44 6.70 17.21
C LYS A 420 -15.68 6.76 15.88
N GLN A 421 -15.87 7.82 15.10
CA GLN A 421 -15.14 8.01 13.84
C GLN A 421 -13.64 8.18 14.09
N GLU A 422 -13.26 8.91 15.14
CA GLU A 422 -11.87 9.07 15.54
C GLU A 422 -11.22 7.70 15.85
N ARG A 423 -11.78 6.93 16.78
CA ARG A 423 -11.28 5.59 17.14
C ARG A 423 -11.25 4.63 15.95
N SER A 424 -12.34 4.56 15.21
CA SER A 424 -12.45 3.65 14.07
C SER A 424 -11.45 3.98 12.97
N SER A 425 -11.20 5.26 12.69
CA SER A 425 -10.29 5.66 11.61
C SER A 425 -8.85 5.22 11.88
N VAL A 426 -8.36 5.39 13.11
CA VAL A 426 -7.03 4.93 13.54
C VAL A 426 -6.91 3.43 13.40
N ALA A 427 -7.92 2.70 13.86
CA ALA A 427 -7.90 1.25 13.85
C ALA A 427 -7.97 0.67 12.44
N ARG A 428 -8.94 1.11 11.63
CA ARG A 428 -9.12 0.64 10.26
C ARG A 428 -7.92 0.99 9.40
N TYR A 429 -7.33 2.18 9.54
CA TYR A 429 -6.14 2.56 8.78
C TYR A 429 -4.93 1.66 9.09
N THR A 430 -4.70 1.38 10.37
CA THR A 430 -3.58 0.51 10.80
C THR A 430 -3.79 -0.94 10.37
N LEU A 431 -5.00 -1.48 10.57
CA LEU A 431 -5.38 -2.84 10.15
C LEU A 431 -5.24 -3.01 8.64
N MET A 432 -5.78 -2.08 7.86
CA MET A 432 -5.72 -2.14 6.40
C MET A 432 -4.30 -1.92 5.86
N THR A 433 -3.46 -1.13 6.55
CA THR A 433 -2.03 -1.01 6.19
C THR A 433 -1.32 -2.36 6.33
N TRP A 434 -1.58 -3.07 7.42
CA TRP A 434 -1.05 -4.42 7.63
C TRP A 434 -1.57 -5.42 6.59
N VAL A 435 -2.88 -5.39 6.31
CA VAL A 435 -3.54 -6.23 5.30
C VAL A 435 -2.98 -6.02 3.90
N ALA A 436 -2.67 -4.78 3.55
CA ALA A 436 -2.04 -4.43 2.28
C ALA A 436 -0.55 -4.87 2.17
N GLY A 437 -0.01 -5.53 3.20
CA GLY A 437 1.33 -6.11 3.17
C GLY A 437 2.45 -5.15 3.57
N MET A 438 2.13 -4.12 4.35
CA MET A 438 3.09 -3.12 4.81
C MET A 438 3.46 -3.32 6.29
N ASP A 439 4.72 -3.07 6.63
CA ASP A 439 5.29 -3.37 7.96
C ASP A 439 5.36 -2.13 8.90
N ALA A 440 4.86 -0.96 8.45
CA ALA A 440 4.69 0.27 9.22
C ALA A 440 3.50 1.10 8.71
N ALA A 441 2.76 1.73 9.63
CA ALA A 441 1.75 2.75 9.39
C ALA A 441 2.14 4.03 10.13
N CYS A 442 3.00 4.86 9.53
CA CYS A 442 3.50 6.07 10.19
C CYS A 442 2.47 7.20 10.18
N TRP A 443 1.73 7.33 11.27
CA TRP A 443 0.67 8.32 11.39
C TRP A 443 1.21 9.75 11.34
N TYR A 444 0.69 10.57 10.43
CA TYR A 444 1.02 11.98 10.29
C TYR A 444 -0.12 12.88 10.82
N PHE A 445 -0.05 13.46 12.01
CA PHE A 445 1.03 13.37 13.01
C PHE A 445 0.45 13.52 14.42
N TRP A 446 1.22 13.12 15.44
CA TRP A 446 0.74 12.91 16.81
C TRP A 446 0.04 14.15 17.41
N GLU A 447 0.68 15.32 17.30
CA GLU A 447 0.22 16.59 17.86
C GLU A 447 -0.39 17.57 16.83
N ASN A 448 -1.10 17.03 15.83
CA ASN A 448 -1.79 17.85 14.85
C ASN A 448 -2.79 18.81 15.53
N ILE A 449 -2.87 20.05 15.05
CA ILE A 449 -3.80 21.05 15.58
C ILE A 449 -5.22 20.87 15.02
N GLN A 450 -5.36 20.20 13.88
CA GLN A 450 -6.67 19.83 13.32
C GLN A 450 -7.23 18.66 14.12
N GLU A 451 -8.43 18.85 14.70
CA GLU A 451 -9.01 17.89 15.64
C GLU A 451 -9.18 16.49 15.05
N ASN A 452 -9.61 16.44 13.79
CA ASN A 452 -9.84 15.23 13.01
C ASN A 452 -8.59 14.44 12.59
N LYS A 453 -7.37 14.90 12.90
CA LYS A 453 -6.11 14.25 12.47
C LYS A 453 -5.13 13.96 13.60
N ARG A 454 -5.45 14.33 14.84
CA ARG A 454 -4.53 14.29 16.00
C ARG A 454 -4.82 13.10 16.92
N ILE A 455 -3.78 12.45 17.43
CA ILE A 455 -3.92 11.28 18.31
C ILE A 455 -3.96 11.66 19.81
N VAL A 456 -3.83 12.93 20.22
CA VAL A 456 -3.65 13.27 21.65
C VAL A 456 -4.77 14.07 22.35
N PHE A 457 -5.43 15.03 21.72
CA PHE A 457 -6.08 16.07 22.54
C PHE A 457 -7.29 15.63 23.37
N ALA A 458 -7.18 15.83 24.68
CA ALA A 458 -8.30 16.08 25.57
C ALA A 458 -8.09 17.44 26.27
N GLY A 459 -8.89 18.48 25.95
CA GLY A 459 -8.95 19.76 26.68
C GLY A 459 -8.11 20.92 26.14
N ASP A 460 -8.33 22.13 26.71
CA ASP A 460 -7.75 23.43 26.30
C ASP A 460 -6.22 23.44 26.14
N GLU A 461 -5.70 24.37 25.34
CA GLU A 461 -4.28 24.56 25.02
C GLU A 461 -3.37 24.41 26.26
N GLY A 462 -2.51 23.38 26.26
CA GLY A 462 -1.40 23.27 27.23
C GLY A 462 -1.29 21.96 28.01
N THR A 463 -2.25 21.03 27.91
CA THR A 463 -2.15 19.71 28.58
C THR A 463 -2.01 18.54 27.59
N TRP A 464 -0.84 18.43 26.96
CA TRP A 464 -0.51 17.38 25.97
C TRP A 464 -0.19 16.01 26.59
N ALA A 465 -0.63 15.77 27.82
CA ALA A 465 -0.23 14.63 28.66
C ALA A 465 -1.32 13.55 28.83
N SER A 466 -2.54 13.83 28.39
CA SER A 466 -3.69 12.92 28.36
C SER A 466 -3.86 12.29 26.99
N LEU A 467 -4.41 11.08 26.94
CA LEU A 467 -4.77 10.40 25.70
C LEU A 467 -6.21 10.78 25.34
N ASN A 468 -6.48 11.09 24.07
CA ASN A 468 -7.85 11.18 23.56
C ASN A 468 -8.35 9.80 23.12
N ASP A 469 -9.57 9.77 22.60
CA ASP A 469 -10.20 8.53 22.12
C ASP A 469 -9.34 7.83 21.04
N SER A 470 -8.74 8.59 20.10
CA SER A 470 -7.83 8.05 19.08
C SER A 470 -6.59 7.39 19.68
N ALA A 471 -5.94 7.99 20.68
CA ALA A 471 -4.79 7.39 21.35
C ALA A 471 -5.16 6.13 22.14
N ILE A 472 -6.33 6.13 22.79
CA ILE A 472 -6.83 4.94 23.49
C ILE A 472 -7.05 3.80 22.49
N ALA A 473 -7.69 4.09 21.36
CA ALA A 473 -7.87 3.10 20.28
C ALA A 473 -6.54 2.62 19.68
N TYR A 474 -5.58 3.51 19.46
CA TYR A 474 -4.23 3.16 19.01
C TYR A 474 -3.56 2.18 19.97
N LYS A 475 -3.55 2.51 21.26
CA LYS A 475 -2.97 1.66 22.31
C LYS A 475 -3.70 0.32 22.41
N GLN A 476 -5.03 0.33 22.40
CA GLN A 476 -5.84 -0.87 22.47
C GLN A 476 -5.58 -1.80 21.28
N LEU A 477 -5.47 -1.24 20.08
CA LEU A 477 -5.12 -2.00 18.88
C LEU A 477 -3.70 -2.57 18.94
N SER A 478 -2.76 -1.84 19.52
CA SER A 478 -1.38 -2.31 19.73
C SER A 478 -1.34 -3.54 20.63
N ASP A 479 -2.17 -3.59 21.69
CA ASP A 479 -2.33 -4.77 22.55
C ASP A 479 -2.95 -5.95 21.82
N TRP A 480 -3.85 -5.69 20.86
CA TRP A 480 -4.47 -6.74 20.05
C TRP A 480 -3.51 -7.36 19.05
N LEU A 481 -2.60 -6.56 18.47
CA LEU A 481 -1.83 -6.97 17.30
C LEU A 481 -0.37 -7.30 17.59
N ILE A 482 0.35 -6.54 18.42
CA ILE A 482 1.81 -6.70 18.54
C ILE A 482 2.17 -8.12 19.01
N GLY A 483 3.06 -8.77 18.24
CA GLY A 483 3.50 -10.14 18.53
C GLY A 483 2.47 -11.23 18.17
N THR A 484 1.35 -10.88 17.54
CA THR A 484 0.40 -11.83 16.97
C THR A 484 0.70 -12.11 15.50
N ASN A 485 0.24 -13.25 15.00
CA ASN A 485 0.16 -13.56 13.58
C ASN A 485 -1.25 -13.24 13.11
N VAL A 486 -1.38 -12.42 12.08
CA VAL A 486 -2.62 -12.42 11.30
C VAL A 486 -2.54 -13.58 10.33
N THR A 487 -3.54 -14.46 10.35
CA THR A 487 -3.51 -15.70 9.58
C THR A 487 -4.49 -15.70 8.42
N ASP A 488 -5.50 -14.84 8.48
CA ASP A 488 -6.55 -14.76 7.46
C ASP A 488 -7.18 -13.35 7.43
N PHE A 489 -7.63 -12.95 6.26
CA PHE A 489 -8.39 -11.72 6.03
C PHE A 489 -9.52 -12.00 5.04
N VAL A 490 -10.75 -11.76 5.46
CA VAL A 490 -11.95 -12.03 4.67
C VAL A 490 -12.78 -10.76 4.55
N VAL A 491 -13.23 -10.48 3.33
CA VAL A 491 -14.17 -9.40 3.03
C VAL A 491 -15.44 -10.03 2.46
N ASP A 492 -16.54 -9.85 3.16
CA ASP A 492 -17.88 -10.08 2.61
C ASP A 492 -18.33 -8.76 1.97
N ARG A 493 -18.34 -8.73 0.63
CA ARG A 493 -18.67 -7.52 -0.14
C ARG A 493 -20.16 -7.20 -0.16
N ASP A 494 -21.03 -8.20 0.05
CA ASP A 494 -22.48 -7.98 0.05
C ASP A 494 -22.91 -7.27 1.34
N SER A 495 -22.37 -7.72 2.48
CA SER A 495 -22.61 -7.08 3.77
C SER A 495 -21.62 -5.95 4.09
N GLN A 496 -20.56 -5.79 3.29
CA GLN A 496 -19.41 -4.93 3.53
C GLN A 496 -18.76 -5.16 4.91
N THR A 497 -18.64 -6.43 5.28
CA THR A 497 -18.05 -6.86 6.56
C THR A 497 -16.61 -7.33 6.35
N TYR A 498 -15.74 -6.96 7.27
CA TYR A 498 -14.32 -7.27 7.25
C TYR A 498 -13.96 -8.12 8.45
N GLN A 499 -13.12 -9.13 8.25
CA GLN A 499 -12.73 -10.08 9.29
C GLN A 499 -11.22 -10.34 9.20
N ILE A 500 -10.52 -10.11 10.30
CA ILE A 500 -9.09 -10.40 10.44
C ILE A 500 -8.94 -11.47 11.52
N LYS A 501 -8.44 -12.64 11.13
CA LYS A 501 -8.13 -13.72 12.06
C LYS A 501 -6.75 -13.52 12.66
N VAL A 502 -6.69 -13.50 13.98
CA VAL A 502 -5.47 -13.26 14.76
C VAL A 502 -5.13 -14.48 15.60
N GLU A 503 -3.86 -14.86 15.59
CA GLU A 503 -3.30 -15.97 16.35
C GLU A 503 -2.08 -15.54 17.17
N LYS A 504 -1.92 -16.05 18.40
CA LYS A 504 -0.68 -15.88 19.19
C LYS A 504 -0.26 -17.19 19.82
N ASP A 505 1.00 -17.58 19.61
CA ASP A 505 1.62 -18.81 20.13
C ASP A 505 0.82 -20.10 19.86
N GLY A 506 0.05 -20.12 18.75
CA GLY A 506 -0.82 -21.23 18.38
C GLY A 506 -1.98 -21.52 19.35
N LYS A 507 -2.27 -20.60 20.28
CA LYS A 507 -3.25 -20.80 21.38
C LYS A 507 -4.27 -19.67 21.50
N TYR A 508 -3.83 -18.44 21.29
CA TYR A 508 -4.73 -17.30 21.26
C TYR A 508 -5.39 -17.24 19.89
N LEU A 509 -6.71 -17.22 19.87
CA LEU A 509 -7.51 -17.18 18.65
C LEU A 509 -8.60 -16.13 18.82
N GLY A 510 -8.67 -15.21 17.87
CA GLY A 510 -9.74 -14.23 17.81
C GLY A 510 -9.91 -13.64 16.42
N TRP A 511 -10.98 -12.87 16.26
CA TRP A 511 -11.35 -12.20 15.03
C TRP A 511 -11.61 -10.74 15.29
N ILE A 512 -10.83 -9.86 14.66
CA ILE A 512 -11.14 -8.44 14.60
C ILE A 512 -12.14 -8.26 13.47
N VAL A 513 -13.32 -7.73 13.79
CA VAL A 513 -14.42 -7.59 12.83
C VAL A 513 -15.00 -6.18 12.85
N TRP A 514 -15.40 -5.68 11.69
CA TRP A 514 -16.13 -4.42 11.52
C TRP A 514 -16.90 -4.43 10.21
N ALA A 515 -17.72 -3.42 9.97
CA ALA A 515 -18.40 -3.22 8.69
C ALA A 515 -18.39 -1.74 8.29
N SER A 516 -18.34 -1.45 6.99
CA SER A 516 -18.39 -0.05 6.52
C SER A 516 -19.79 0.58 6.68
N GLN A 517 -20.80 -0.24 6.93
CA GLN A 517 -22.18 0.14 7.21
C GLN A 517 -22.71 -0.66 8.41
N SER A 518 -23.80 -0.20 9.03
CA SER A 518 -24.40 -0.95 10.14
C SER A 518 -25.03 -2.26 9.66
N VAL A 519 -24.65 -3.37 10.29
CA VAL A 519 -25.16 -4.71 9.96
C VAL A 519 -25.33 -5.54 11.24
N ASP A 520 -26.37 -6.36 11.25
CA ASP A 520 -26.55 -7.44 12.22
C ASP A 520 -25.67 -8.64 11.82
N TYR A 521 -24.53 -8.78 12.49
CA TYR A 521 -23.55 -9.82 12.21
C TYR A 521 -23.73 -11.04 13.11
N SER A 522 -23.57 -12.23 12.56
CA SER A 522 -23.59 -13.50 13.32
C SER A 522 -22.19 -14.11 13.29
N PRO A 523 -21.42 -14.03 14.39
CA PRO A 523 -20.15 -14.75 14.50
C PRO A 523 -20.38 -16.24 14.27
N LEU A 524 -19.43 -16.92 13.60
CA LEU A 524 -19.54 -18.36 13.37
C LEU A 524 -19.50 -19.11 14.70
N GLU A 525 -20.36 -20.12 14.87
CA GLU A 525 -20.48 -20.86 16.14
C GLU A 525 -19.17 -21.57 16.52
N ASP A 526 -18.42 -22.06 15.54
CA ASP A 526 -17.15 -22.74 15.72
C ASP A 526 -16.02 -21.81 16.19
N TRP A 527 -16.21 -20.48 16.06
CA TRP A 527 -15.29 -19.50 16.62
C TRP A 527 -15.28 -19.52 18.15
N LYS A 528 -16.31 -20.07 18.82
CA LYS A 528 -16.36 -20.24 20.29
C LYS A 528 -16.04 -18.95 21.07
N ILE A 529 -16.55 -17.82 20.59
CA ILE A 529 -16.33 -16.51 21.19
C ILE A 529 -16.87 -16.47 22.62
N LYS A 530 -16.16 -15.78 23.52
CA LYS A 530 -16.56 -15.54 24.91
C LYS A 530 -16.49 -14.07 25.31
N VAL A 531 -15.60 -13.31 24.69
CA VAL A 531 -15.35 -11.91 25.04
C VAL A 531 -15.29 -11.05 23.78
N ILE A 532 -15.80 -9.83 23.89
CA ILE A 532 -15.70 -8.76 22.89
C ILE A 532 -14.88 -7.64 23.52
N ASP A 533 -13.69 -7.36 22.99
CA ASP A 533 -12.96 -6.14 23.35
C ASP A 533 -13.34 -5.01 22.40
N LEU A 534 -13.44 -3.80 22.97
CA LEU A 534 -13.77 -2.58 22.25
C LEU A 534 -12.56 -1.64 22.21
N LEU A 535 -12.52 -0.74 21.22
CA LEU A 535 -11.42 0.20 21.02
C LEU A 535 -11.30 1.27 22.12
N ASP A 536 -12.33 1.47 22.93
CA ASP A 536 -12.28 2.34 24.12
C ASP A 536 -11.58 1.67 25.33
N GLY A 537 -11.09 0.44 25.16
CA GLY A 537 -10.42 -0.35 26.20
C GLY A 537 -11.37 -1.15 27.09
N SER A 538 -12.68 -1.02 26.91
CA SER A 538 -13.67 -1.81 27.64
C SER A 538 -13.88 -3.21 27.02
N THR A 539 -14.41 -4.13 27.82
CA THR A 539 -14.64 -5.53 27.43
C THR A 539 -16.05 -5.97 27.82
N LYS A 540 -16.69 -6.80 26.99
CA LYS A 540 -18.03 -7.36 27.24
C LYS A 540 -18.03 -8.87 27.08
N ASN A 541 -18.81 -9.58 27.88
CA ASN A 541 -19.04 -11.01 27.69
C ASN A 541 -19.94 -11.23 26.47
N TYR A 542 -19.57 -12.16 25.60
CA TYR A 542 -20.42 -12.62 24.50
C TYR A 542 -21.33 -13.74 25.00
N THR A 543 -22.64 -13.53 24.92
CA THR A 543 -23.66 -14.47 25.40
C THR A 543 -24.31 -15.28 24.28
N GLY A 544 -23.73 -15.27 23.07
CA GLY A 544 -24.32 -15.87 21.87
C GLY A 544 -25.24 -14.91 21.11
N GLY A 545 -25.55 -15.27 19.86
CA GLY A 545 -26.46 -14.52 18.98
C GLY A 545 -25.79 -13.46 18.13
N LYS A 546 -26.61 -12.58 17.54
CA LYS A 546 -26.18 -11.50 16.66
C LYS A 546 -25.53 -10.36 17.45
N ILE A 547 -24.54 -9.72 16.85
CA ILE A 547 -23.95 -8.46 17.31
C ILE A 547 -24.14 -7.39 16.23
N SER A 548 -24.29 -6.14 16.64
CA SER A 548 -24.29 -5.03 15.69
C SER A 548 -22.85 -4.66 15.36
N LEU A 549 -22.48 -4.73 14.09
CA LEU A 549 -21.24 -4.19 13.56
C LEU A 549 -21.52 -2.86 12.88
N ASP A 550 -20.54 -1.97 12.98
CA ASP A 550 -20.44 -0.74 12.22
C ASP A 550 -18.96 -0.44 11.95
N ILE A 551 -18.64 0.81 11.63
CA ILE A 551 -17.29 1.24 11.28
C ILE A 551 -16.26 1.01 12.39
N GLU A 552 -16.67 0.79 13.64
CA GLU A 552 -15.77 0.61 14.78
C GLU A 552 -15.37 -0.86 14.96
N PRO A 553 -14.08 -1.23 14.74
CA PRO A 553 -13.63 -2.59 14.96
C PRO A 553 -13.82 -3.08 16.39
N VAL A 554 -14.23 -4.34 16.50
CA VAL A 554 -14.30 -5.08 17.77
C VAL A 554 -13.47 -6.35 17.67
N PHE A 555 -12.88 -6.77 18.78
CA PHE A 555 -12.12 -8.02 18.83
C PHE A 555 -12.91 -9.12 19.53
N LEU A 556 -13.32 -10.14 18.76
CA LEU A 556 -14.03 -11.31 19.25
C LEU A 556 -13.02 -12.39 19.64
N ARG A 557 -12.97 -12.76 20.92
CA ARG A 557 -11.97 -13.70 21.46
C ARG A 557 -12.58 -14.96 22.07
N GLN A 558 -11.86 -16.07 21.97
CA GLN A 558 -12.24 -17.37 22.54
C GLN A 558 -12.14 -17.49 24.08
N GLY A 559 -11.55 -16.51 24.75
CA GLY A 559 -11.34 -16.49 26.20
C GLY A 559 -10.33 -15.41 26.60
N ASP A 560 -10.09 -15.26 27.91
CA ASP A 560 -9.13 -14.29 28.44
C ASP A 560 -7.70 -14.54 27.95
N LEU A 561 -6.93 -13.47 27.75
CA LEU A 561 -5.48 -13.55 27.61
C LEU A 561 -4.96 -14.41 28.77
N ILE A 562 -4.35 -15.56 28.47
CA ILE A 562 -3.58 -16.28 29.48
C ILE A 562 -2.46 -15.32 29.89
N GLU A 563 -2.63 -14.75 31.08
CA GLU A 563 -1.78 -13.78 31.77
C GLU A 563 -1.52 -12.48 31.00
N LYS A 564 -2.27 -11.41 31.36
CA LYS A 564 -1.70 -10.06 31.25
C LYS A 564 -0.37 -10.07 32.02
N PRO A 565 0.78 -9.72 31.41
CA PRO A 565 1.96 -9.42 32.20
C PRO A 565 1.54 -8.31 33.15
N VAL A 566 1.62 -8.59 34.45
CA VAL A 566 1.50 -7.54 35.46
C VAL A 566 2.60 -6.54 35.13
N LEU A 567 2.23 -5.38 34.60
CA LEU A 567 3.10 -4.21 34.56
C LEU A 567 3.54 -3.99 36.01
N ARG A 568 4.73 -4.48 36.36
CA ARG A 568 5.47 -3.94 37.47
C ARG A 568 5.81 -2.51 37.06
N MET A 569 4.93 -1.59 37.41
CA MET A 569 5.35 -0.21 37.60
C MET A 569 6.50 -0.29 38.60
N SER A 570 7.73 -0.12 38.10
CA SER A 570 8.87 0.06 38.99
C SER A 570 8.68 1.41 39.68
N PRO A 571 8.99 1.50 40.99
CA PRO A 571 8.69 2.66 41.82
C PRO A 571 9.34 3.96 41.32
#